data_AF-A0A957T5I8-F1
#
_entry.id   AF-A0A957T5I8-F1
#
_cell.length_a   1.000
_cell.length_b   1.000
_cell.length_c   1.000
_cell.angle_alpha   90.00
_cell.angle_beta   90.00
_cell.angle_gamma   90.00
#
_symmetry.space_group_name_H-M   'P 1'
#
loop_
_entity.id
_entity.type
_entity.pdbx_description
1 polymer ?
#
loop_
_entity_poly.entity_id
_entity_poly.type
_entity_poly.pdbx_seq_one_letter_code
_entity_poly.pdbx_strand_id
1 'polypeptide(L)'
;MTVATTEKPGGDAKANALGTSWPQIDPALISTLLGAEKILCVSHVAPDGDAVGSLLGMGWLLRAQGKDPVLALQDAPGEEFSFIPGYADIVGEAQVTDDYDLIVCLDASSPDRMGTIYRSEKHDAIPMIVIDHHITNTRFGRINWVEPGCAATCQMLVYLADALQTPLTGALA
;
A
#
# COMPACT_ATOMS: atom_id res chain seq x y z
N MET A 1 -22.99 34.05 -31.34
CA MET A 1 -22.15 33.83 -30.14
C MET A 1 -22.47 32.43 -29.64
N THR A 2 -21.68 31.45 -30.06
CA THR A 2 -21.87 30.05 -29.67
C THR A 2 -20.91 29.78 -28.52
N VAL A 3 -21.45 29.47 -27.35
CA VAL A 3 -20.66 29.12 -26.16
C VAL A 3 -20.18 27.70 -26.35
N ALA A 4 -18.87 27.53 -26.55
CA ALA A 4 -18.22 26.23 -26.52
C ALA A 4 -18.16 25.76 -25.06
N THR A 5 -18.89 24.69 -24.75
CA THR A 5 -18.73 23.94 -23.50
C THR A 5 -17.47 23.11 -23.60
N THR A 6 -16.46 23.43 -22.80
CA THR A 6 -15.26 22.60 -22.63
C THR A 6 -15.63 21.36 -21.81
N GLU A 7 -15.57 20.18 -22.44
CA GLU A 7 -15.68 18.89 -21.78
C GLU A 7 -14.48 18.70 -20.82
N LYS A 8 -14.75 18.22 -19.60
CA LYS A 8 -13.72 17.73 -18.68
C LYS A 8 -13.19 16.39 -19.21
N PRO A 9 -11.89 16.09 -19.10
CA PRO A 9 -11.40 14.75 -19.40
C PRO A 9 -11.81 13.82 -18.24
N GLY A 10 -12.94 13.13 -18.40
CA GLY A 10 -13.26 11.95 -17.61
C GLY A 10 -12.50 10.77 -18.20
N GLY A 11 -11.54 10.22 -17.47
CA GLY A 11 -10.96 8.93 -17.81
C GLY A 11 -12.00 7.85 -17.55
N ASP A 12 -12.46 7.18 -18.61
CA ASP A 12 -13.38 6.06 -18.49
C ASP A 12 -12.76 4.99 -17.59
N ALA A 13 -13.48 4.62 -16.52
CA ALA A 13 -13.11 3.49 -15.67
C ALA A 13 -13.00 2.25 -16.55
N LYS A 14 -11.78 1.75 -16.80
CA LYS A 14 -11.60 0.52 -17.55
C LYS A 14 -12.35 -0.60 -16.83
N ALA A 15 -13.19 -1.35 -17.54
CA ALA A 15 -13.78 -2.56 -16.97
C ALA A 15 -12.66 -3.60 -16.75
N ASN A 16 -12.66 -4.28 -15.61
CA ASN A 16 -11.73 -5.38 -15.37
C ASN A 16 -12.14 -6.64 -16.17
N ALA A 17 -11.28 -7.66 -16.17
CA ALA A 17 -11.55 -8.94 -16.83
C ALA A 17 -12.83 -9.66 -16.35
N LEU A 18 -13.46 -9.16 -15.28
CA LEU A 18 -14.68 -9.68 -14.66
C LEU A 18 -15.91 -8.77 -14.89
N GLY A 19 -15.79 -7.70 -15.69
CA GLY A 19 -16.90 -6.80 -16.04
C GLY A 19 -17.36 -5.88 -14.91
N THR A 20 -16.60 -5.76 -13.82
CA THR A 20 -16.84 -4.75 -12.77
C THR A 20 -15.87 -3.57 -12.94
N SER A 21 -16.29 -2.38 -12.53
CA SER A 21 -15.41 -1.20 -12.49
C SER A 21 -14.40 -1.36 -11.36
N TRP A 22 -13.10 -1.22 -11.65
CA TRP A 22 -12.08 -1.11 -10.60
C TRP A 22 -12.41 0.06 -9.66
N PRO A 23 -12.13 -0.03 -8.36
CA PRO A 23 -12.16 1.14 -7.49
C PRO A 23 -11.22 2.20 -8.05
N GLN A 24 -11.61 3.46 -7.91
CA GLN A 24 -10.85 4.58 -8.42
C GLN A 24 -9.63 4.80 -7.52
N ILE A 25 -8.44 4.77 -8.10
CA ILE A 25 -7.20 5.09 -7.41
C ILE A 25 -6.94 6.58 -7.60
N ASP A 26 -6.77 7.30 -6.49
CA ASP A 26 -6.41 8.72 -6.53
C ASP A 26 -5.07 8.90 -7.27
N PRO A 27 -4.99 9.72 -8.33
CA PRO A 27 -3.71 10.03 -8.99
C PRO A 27 -2.64 10.60 -8.03
N ALA A 28 -3.06 11.24 -6.93
CA ALA A 28 -2.16 11.69 -5.87
C ALA A 28 -1.46 10.51 -5.18
N LEU A 29 -2.13 9.36 -5.01
CA LEU A 29 -1.51 8.14 -4.48
C LEU A 29 -0.38 7.68 -5.40
N ILE A 30 -0.67 7.54 -6.70
CA ILE A 30 0.29 7.05 -7.70
C ILE A 30 1.50 8.00 -7.78
N SER A 31 1.25 9.30 -7.91
CA SER A 31 2.32 10.29 -8.02
C SER A 31 3.17 10.39 -6.74
N THR A 32 2.57 10.29 -5.56
CA THR A 32 3.30 10.26 -4.28
C THR A 32 4.16 9.01 -4.17
N LEU A 33 3.59 7.84 -4.52
CA LEU A 33 4.30 6.56 -4.47
C LEU A 33 5.51 6.55 -5.43
N LEU A 34 5.31 7.01 -6.67
CA LEU A 34 6.37 7.06 -7.68
C LEU A 34 7.43 8.14 -7.40
N GLY A 35 7.06 9.23 -6.74
CA GLY A 35 7.96 10.33 -6.38
C GLY A 35 8.83 10.08 -5.15
N ALA A 36 8.48 9.10 -4.30
CA ALA A 36 9.23 8.77 -3.09
C ALA A 36 10.48 7.93 -3.37
N GLU A 37 11.56 8.14 -2.63
CA GLU A 37 12.82 7.39 -2.74
C GLU A 37 13.06 6.48 -1.54
N LYS A 38 12.78 6.95 -0.32
CA LYS A 38 13.01 6.21 0.93
C LYS A 38 11.69 5.83 1.57
N ILE A 39 11.22 4.63 1.23
CA ILE A 39 9.89 4.16 1.59
C ILE A 39 9.95 3.17 2.74
N LEU A 40 9.16 3.43 3.78
CA LEU A 40 8.84 2.44 4.82
C LEU A 40 7.46 1.85 4.54
N CYS A 41 7.37 0.55 4.34
CA CYS A 41 6.10 -0.19 4.31
C CYS A 41 5.88 -0.87 5.67
N VAL A 42 4.67 -0.74 6.20
CA VAL A 42 4.28 -1.26 7.51
C VAL A 42 2.86 -1.82 7.46
N SER A 43 2.59 -2.83 8.29
CA SER A 43 1.24 -3.36 8.51
C SER A 43 0.97 -3.54 10.02
N HIS A 44 -0.11 -4.24 10.37
CA HIS A 44 -0.58 -4.30 11.74
C HIS A 44 0.17 -5.32 12.63
N VAL A 45 0.15 -5.07 13.94
CA VAL A 45 0.56 -6.02 14.99
C VAL A 45 -0.23 -7.32 14.93
N ALA A 46 0.35 -8.44 15.34
CA ALA A 46 -0.17 -9.80 15.15
C ALA A 46 -0.63 -10.02 13.69
N PRO A 47 0.31 -9.97 12.73
CA PRO A 47 0.00 -9.97 11.29
C PRO A 47 -0.67 -11.28 10.88
N ASP A 48 -1.68 -11.19 10.02
CA ASP A 48 -2.30 -12.34 9.38
C ASP A 48 -1.82 -12.49 7.91
N GLY A 49 -2.48 -13.36 7.15
CA GLY A 49 -2.10 -13.60 5.76
C GLY A 49 -2.26 -12.38 4.84
N ASP A 50 -3.21 -11.49 5.10
CA ASP A 50 -3.41 -10.28 4.28
C ASP A 50 -2.38 -9.21 4.64
N ALA A 51 -2.08 -9.03 5.92
CA ALA A 51 -0.99 -8.17 6.38
C ALA A 51 0.37 -8.58 5.78
N VAL A 52 0.73 -9.86 5.86
CA VAL A 52 2.01 -10.36 5.31
C VAL A 52 2.00 -10.31 3.78
N GLY A 53 0.92 -10.77 3.15
CA GLY A 53 0.80 -10.81 1.70
C GLY A 53 0.83 -9.42 1.08
N SER A 54 0.12 -8.46 1.68
CA SER A 54 0.09 -7.08 1.18
C SER A 54 1.42 -6.37 1.41
N LEU A 55 2.07 -6.59 2.55
CA LEU A 55 3.40 -6.03 2.83
C LEU A 55 4.44 -6.50 1.81
N LEU A 56 4.53 -7.80 1.57
CA LEU A 56 5.47 -8.38 0.60
C LEU A 56 5.09 -8.02 -0.84
N GLY A 57 3.79 -8.07 -1.18
CA GLY A 57 3.29 -7.68 -2.49
C GLY A 57 3.59 -6.22 -2.82
N MET A 58 3.44 -5.31 -1.86
CA MET A 58 3.83 -3.91 -2.04
C MET A 58 5.34 -3.76 -2.19
N GLY A 59 6.13 -4.53 -1.43
CA GLY A 59 7.57 -4.61 -1.60
C GLY A 59 7.98 -4.99 -3.02
N TRP A 60 7.41 -6.06 -3.57
CA TRP A 60 7.66 -6.50 -4.95
C TRP A 60 7.19 -5.48 -5.98
N LEU A 61 6.02 -4.87 -5.77
CA LEU A 61 5.47 -3.86 -6.66
C LEU A 61 6.38 -2.63 -6.74
N LEU A 62 6.88 -2.15 -5.60
CA LEU A 62 7.81 -1.01 -5.54
C LEU A 62 9.17 -1.36 -6.15
N ARG A 63 9.67 -2.58 -5.92
CA ARG A 63 10.91 -3.09 -6.56
C ARG A 63 10.78 -3.16 -8.08
N ALA A 64 9.62 -3.56 -8.60
CA ALA A 64 9.34 -3.52 -10.04
C ALA A 64 9.35 -2.09 -10.60
N GLN A 65 9.09 -1.07 -9.77
CA GLN A 65 9.21 0.35 -10.10
C GLN A 65 10.63 0.92 -9.84
N GLY A 66 11.63 0.07 -9.58
CA GLY A 66 13.02 0.48 -9.37
C GLY A 66 13.32 1.06 -7.99
N LYS A 67 12.49 0.78 -7.00
CA LYS A 67 12.64 1.26 -5.61
C LYS A 67 13.10 0.13 -4.67
N ASP A 68 13.55 0.50 -3.47
CA ASP A 68 13.98 -0.46 -2.45
C ASP A 68 13.35 -0.12 -1.09
N PRO A 69 12.09 -0.55 -0.85
CA PRO A 69 11.39 -0.24 0.38
C PRO A 69 11.88 -1.08 1.57
N VAL A 70 11.85 -0.50 2.76
CA VAL A 70 11.98 -1.25 4.02
C VAL A 70 10.61 -1.85 4.36
N LEU A 71 10.54 -3.15 4.56
CA LEU A 71 9.32 -3.87 4.93
C LEU A 71 9.38 -4.22 6.41
N ALA A 72 8.53 -3.62 7.24
CA ALA A 72 8.66 -3.73 8.69
C ALA A 72 7.37 -4.16 9.39
N LEU A 73 7.52 -5.03 10.39
CA LEU A 73 6.48 -5.46 11.31
C LEU A 73 7.01 -5.46 12.74
N GLN A 74 6.18 -5.06 13.71
CA GLN A 74 6.55 -5.18 15.13
C GLN A 74 6.66 -6.66 15.51
N ASP A 75 5.60 -7.42 15.22
CA ASP A 75 5.53 -8.84 15.55
C ASP A 75 5.97 -9.64 14.32
N ALA A 76 6.95 -10.53 14.52
CA ALA A 76 7.42 -11.39 13.45
C ALA A 76 6.26 -12.25 12.92
N PRO A 77 6.06 -12.32 11.60
CA PRO A 77 5.03 -13.17 11.02
C PRO A 77 5.33 -14.64 11.30
N GLY A 78 4.28 -15.45 11.48
CA GLY A 78 4.43 -16.87 11.75
C GLY A 78 5.17 -17.64 10.65
N GLU A 79 5.84 -18.73 11.02
CA GLU A 79 6.60 -19.61 10.11
C GLU A 79 5.72 -20.22 9.02
N GLU A 80 4.40 -20.29 9.24
CA GLU A 80 3.42 -20.69 8.22
C GLU A 80 3.42 -19.78 6.99
N PHE A 81 3.95 -18.56 7.07
CA PHE A 81 4.10 -17.63 5.95
C PHE A 81 5.49 -17.66 5.29
N SER A 82 6.42 -18.48 5.80
CA SER A 82 7.80 -18.56 5.30
C SER A 82 7.92 -19.00 3.84
N PHE A 83 6.86 -19.59 3.28
CA PHE A 83 6.80 -19.95 1.86
C PHE A 83 6.61 -18.74 0.93
N ILE A 84 6.19 -17.58 1.46
CA ILE A 84 5.94 -16.38 0.64
C ILE A 84 7.29 -15.75 0.26
N PRO A 85 7.57 -15.54 -1.04
CA PRO A 85 8.82 -14.93 -1.47
C PRO A 85 9.05 -13.55 -0.83
N GLY A 86 10.22 -13.36 -0.23
CA GLY A 86 10.58 -12.14 0.48
C GLY A 86 10.26 -12.15 1.98
N TYR A 87 9.71 -13.25 2.53
CA TYR A 87 9.46 -13.39 3.97
C TYR A 87 10.68 -13.00 4.84
N ALA A 88 11.87 -13.43 4.44
CA ALA A 88 13.12 -13.12 5.14
C ALA A 88 13.58 -11.64 5.03
N ASP A 89 12.95 -10.85 4.15
CA ASP A 89 13.23 -9.42 3.99
C ASP A 89 12.46 -8.58 5.02
N ILE A 90 11.48 -9.16 5.73
CA ILE A 90 10.70 -8.45 6.74
C ILE A 90 11.57 -8.20 7.96
N VAL A 91 11.68 -6.93 8.35
CA VAL A 91 12.50 -6.49 9.46
C VAL A 91 11.68 -6.09 10.68
N GLY A 92 12.28 -6.18 11.85
CA GLY A 92 11.71 -5.65 13.09
C GLY A 92 12.09 -4.19 13.36
N GLU A 93 11.56 -3.64 14.46
CA GLU A 93 11.78 -2.24 14.89
C GLU A 93 13.26 -1.82 14.91
N ALA A 94 14.17 -2.72 15.31
CA ALA A 94 15.59 -2.42 15.45
C ALA A 94 16.27 -2.01 14.13
N GLN A 95 15.67 -2.33 12.99
CA GLN A 95 16.19 -2.02 11.65
C GLN A 95 15.47 -0.83 10.99
N VAL A 96 14.44 -0.29 11.65
CA VAL A 96 13.69 0.89 11.18
C VAL A 96 14.44 2.16 11.57
N THR A 97 14.72 2.99 10.59
CA THR A 97 15.40 4.28 10.77
C THR A 97 14.40 5.42 10.89
N ASP A 98 14.88 6.67 10.89
CA ASP A 98 14.01 7.86 10.89
C ASP A 98 14.13 8.64 9.57
N ASP A 99 14.83 8.07 8.58
CA ASP A 99 15.19 8.71 7.30
C ASP A 99 14.33 8.13 6.16
N TYR A 100 13.03 8.42 6.20
CA TYR A 100 12.07 8.08 5.16
C TYR A 100 11.39 9.34 4.63
N ASP A 101 11.02 9.32 3.35
CA ASP A 101 10.23 10.38 2.71
C ASP A 101 8.77 9.97 2.46
N LEU A 102 8.44 8.69 2.67
CA LEU A 102 7.09 8.15 2.57
C LEU A 102 6.90 6.93 3.48
N ILE A 103 5.75 6.89 4.16
CA ILE A 103 5.25 5.68 4.84
C ILE A 103 4.06 5.14 4.04
N VAL A 104 4.07 3.83 3.79
CA VAL A 104 2.94 3.10 3.22
C VAL A 104 2.44 2.14 4.28
N CYS A 105 1.25 2.44 4.82
CA CYS A 105 0.55 1.59 5.77
C CYS A 105 -0.43 0.68 5.02
N LEU A 106 -0.32 -0.62 5.27
CA LEU A 106 -1.08 -1.67 4.61
C LEU A 106 -1.92 -2.41 5.66
N ASP A 107 -3.20 -2.59 5.39
CA ASP A 107 -4.09 -3.46 6.18
C ASP A 107 -4.25 -3.08 7.67
N ALA A 108 -4.02 -1.81 8.03
CA ALA A 108 -4.19 -1.33 9.39
C ALA A 108 -5.26 -0.24 9.47
N SER A 109 -6.27 -0.46 10.32
CA SER A 109 -7.43 0.44 10.46
C SER A 109 -7.17 1.69 11.31
N SER A 110 -6.09 1.72 12.08
CA SER A 110 -5.74 2.87 12.94
C SER A 110 -4.24 2.92 13.24
N PRO A 111 -3.70 4.09 13.64
CA PRO A 111 -2.27 4.23 13.88
C PRO A 111 -1.70 3.29 14.93
N ASP A 112 -2.46 3.02 15.99
CA ASP A 112 -2.06 2.14 17.09
C ASP A 112 -1.82 0.69 16.63
N ARG A 113 -2.41 0.29 15.50
CA ARG A 113 -2.22 -1.05 14.93
C ARG A 113 -0.83 -1.23 14.32
N MET A 114 -0.11 -0.16 13.95
CA MET A 114 1.26 -0.28 13.42
C MET A 114 2.31 -0.60 14.51
N GLY A 115 1.92 -0.57 15.79
CA GLY A 115 2.80 -0.92 16.90
C GLY A 115 4.04 -0.02 16.98
N THR A 116 5.16 -0.58 17.45
CA THR A 116 6.41 0.16 17.65
C THR A 116 7.14 0.55 16.38
N ILE A 117 6.71 0.03 15.21
CA ILE A 117 7.25 0.46 13.92
C ILE A 117 6.92 1.92 13.66
N TYR A 118 5.71 2.37 14.06
CA TYR A 118 5.31 3.77 13.95
C TYR A 118 5.51 4.51 15.27
N ARG A 119 6.40 5.51 15.26
CA ARG A 119 6.71 6.37 16.40
C ARG A 119 6.32 7.80 16.05
N SER A 120 5.25 8.32 16.63
CA SER A 120 4.69 9.62 16.25
C SER A 120 5.72 10.76 16.37
N GLU A 121 6.55 10.73 17.40
CA GLU A 121 7.61 11.72 17.64
C GLU A 121 8.67 11.76 16.54
N LYS A 122 8.74 10.74 15.68
CA LYS A 122 9.69 10.61 14.59
C LYS A 122 9.04 10.63 13.21
N HIS A 123 7.84 10.08 13.10
CA HIS A 123 7.21 9.74 11.83
C HIS A 123 6.02 10.64 11.46
N ASP A 124 5.46 11.43 12.40
CA ASP A 124 4.30 12.30 12.13
C ASP A 124 4.53 13.32 11.00
N ALA A 125 5.78 13.72 10.77
CA ALA A 125 6.14 14.67 9.71
C ALA A 125 6.27 14.01 8.32
N ILE A 126 6.38 12.68 8.26
CA ILE A 126 6.56 11.92 7.03
C ILE A 126 5.17 11.68 6.42
N PRO A 127 4.94 12.00 5.13
CA PRO A 127 3.64 11.74 4.52
C PRO A 127 3.35 10.24 4.53
N MET A 128 2.08 9.90 4.80
CA MET A 128 1.63 8.52 4.86
C MET A 128 0.51 8.25 3.85
N ILE A 129 0.65 7.14 3.12
CA ILE A 129 -0.42 6.53 2.33
C ILE A 129 -0.97 5.35 3.14
N VAL A 130 -2.28 5.32 3.36
CA VAL A 130 -2.99 4.17 3.96
C VAL A 130 -3.74 3.44 2.84
N ILE A 131 -3.49 2.13 2.73
CA ILE A 131 -4.20 1.22 1.83
C ILE A 131 -4.82 0.14 2.70
N ASP A 132 -6.14 0.10 2.76
CA ASP A 132 -6.86 -0.77 3.69
C ASP A 132 -8.27 -1.10 3.18
N HIS A 133 -8.82 -2.23 3.57
CA HIS A 133 -10.19 -2.63 3.25
C HIS A 133 -11.12 -2.63 4.48
N HIS A 134 -10.61 -2.37 5.69
CA HIS A 134 -11.45 -2.35 6.88
C HIS A 134 -12.44 -1.17 6.87
N ILE A 135 -13.74 -1.46 7.03
CA ILE A 135 -14.78 -0.42 7.20
C ILE A 135 -14.55 0.47 8.44
N THR A 136 -13.79 -0.03 9.41
CA THR A 136 -13.43 0.67 10.65
C THR A 136 -12.22 1.60 10.50
N ASN A 137 -11.60 1.69 9.32
CA ASN A 137 -10.41 2.50 9.12
C ASN A 137 -10.66 3.99 9.45
N THR A 138 -9.74 4.58 10.22
CA THR A 138 -9.83 5.94 10.75
C THR A 138 -9.32 7.04 9.79
N ARG A 139 -8.83 6.64 8.61
CA ARG A 139 -8.32 7.53 7.54
C ARG A 139 -7.22 8.47 8.03
N PHE A 140 -6.26 7.91 8.76
CA PHE A 140 -5.19 8.62 9.47
C PHE A 140 -4.00 9.01 8.58
N GLY A 141 -3.94 8.53 7.34
CA GLY A 141 -2.91 8.92 6.38
C GLY A 141 -3.16 10.30 5.78
N ARG A 142 -2.13 10.84 5.12
CA ARG A 142 -2.28 12.01 4.24
C ARG A 142 -3.09 11.65 3.01
N ILE A 143 -2.93 10.44 2.49
CA ILE A 143 -3.72 9.85 1.41
C ILE A 143 -4.29 8.52 1.93
N ASN A 144 -5.58 8.29 1.73
CA ASN A 144 -6.28 7.13 2.26
C ASN A 144 -7.07 6.46 1.14
N TRP A 145 -6.56 5.34 0.63
CA TRP A 145 -7.31 4.47 -0.27
C TRP A 145 -7.91 3.35 0.56
N VAL A 146 -9.18 3.53 0.94
CA VAL A 146 -9.90 2.61 1.81
C VAL A 146 -11.10 2.06 1.06
N GLU A 147 -11.10 0.76 0.76
CA GLU A 147 -12.11 0.10 -0.08
C GLU A 147 -12.75 -1.11 0.60
N PRO A 148 -13.80 -0.92 1.44
CA PRO A 148 -14.48 -2.01 2.12
C PRO A 148 -15.23 -3.00 1.22
N GLY A 149 -15.33 -2.70 -0.08
CA GLY A 149 -15.80 -3.64 -1.08
C GLY A 149 -14.75 -4.68 -1.51
N CYS A 150 -13.48 -4.47 -1.17
CA CYS A 150 -12.42 -5.45 -1.40
C CYS A 150 -12.40 -6.49 -0.27
N ALA A 151 -12.16 -7.74 -0.63
CA ALA A 151 -12.06 -8.83 0.32
C ALA A 151 -10.75 -8.79 1.13
N ALA A 152 -9.72 -8.13 0.59
CA ALA A 152 -8.38 -8.07 1.15
C ALA A 152 -7.63 -6.83 0.64
N THR A 153 -6.68 -6.33 1.42
CA THR A 153 -5.69 -5.33 0.99
C THR A 153 -4.84 -5.89 -0.16
N CYS A 154 -4.52 -7.19 -0.18
CA CYS A 154 -3.89 -7.86 -1.32
C CYS A 154 -4.66 -7.66 -2.65
N GLN A 155 -5.99 -7.72 -2.62
CA GLN A 155 -6.83 -7.47 -3.80
C GLN A 155 -6.66 -6.03 -4.30
N MET A 156 -6.54 -5.06 -3.40
CA MET A 156 -6.27 -3.66 -3.77
C MET A 156 -4.89 -3.52 -4.43
N LEU A 157 -3.90 -4.30 -4.02
CA LEU A 157 -2.59 -4.27 -4.69
C LEU A 157 -2.60 -4.82 -6.12
N VAL A 158 -3.47 -5.78 -6.43
CA VAL A 158 -3.73 -6.21 -7.83
C VAL A 158 -4.20 -5.02 -8.67
N TYR A 159 -5.03 -4.16 -8.08
CA TYR A 159 -5.61 -2.99 -8.72
C TYR A 159 -4.55 -1.90 -8.93
N LEU A 160 -3.69 -1.72 -7.94
CA LEU A 160 -2.54 -0.82 -8.03
C LEU A 160 -1.52 -1.30 -9.05
N ALA A 161 -1.26 -2.61 -9.14
CA ALA A 161 -0.36 -3.17 -10.13
C ALA A 161 -0.85 -2.91 -11.57
N ASP A 162 -2.15 -3.08 -11.85
CA ASP A 162 -2.73 -2.73 -13.15
C ASP A 162 -2.56 -1.23 -13.46
N ALA A 163 -2.86 -0.36 -12.50
CA ALA A 163 -2.71 1.09 -12.65
C ALA A 163 -1.25 1.52 -12.89
N LEU A 164 -0.29 0.83 -12.28
CA LEU A 164 1.15 1.00 -12.48
C LEU A 164 1.68 0.23 -13.70
N GLN A 165 0.81 -0.45 -14.45
CA GLN A 165 1.18 -1.29 -15.60
C GLN A 165 2.26 -2.33 -15.25
N THR A 166 2.22 -2.86 -14.02
CA THR A 166 3.14 -3.88 -13.53
C THR A 166 2.50 -5.25 -13.66
N PRO A 167 3.05 -6.15 -14.50
CA PRO A 167 2.50 -7.50 -14.63
C PRO A 167 2.68 -8.31 -13.34
N LEU A 168 1.60 -8.96 -12.89
CA LEU A 168 1.65 -9.91 -11.78
C LEU A 168 2.35 -11.19 -12.23
N THR A 169 3.64 -11.31 -11.94
CA THR A 169 4.47 -12.47 -12.32
C THR A 169 5.47 -12.81 -11.24
N GLY A 170 5.90 -14.07 -11.20
CA GLY A 170 6.92 -14.54 -10.27
C GLY A 170 6.51 -14.32 -8.81
N ALA A 171 7.38 -13.66 -8.04
CA ALA A 171 7.17 -13.41 -6.62
C ALA A 171 6.03 -12.43 -6.29
N LEU A 172 5.59 -11.63 -7.27
CA LEU A 172 4.47 -10.69 -7.11
C LEU A 172 3.09 -11.35 -7.34
N ALA A 173 3.05 -12.53 -7.98
CA ALA A 173 1.81 -13.20 -8.39
C ALA A 173 1.21 -14.12 -7.32
#